data_AF-A0A7S1S1E7-F1
#
_entry.id   AF-A0A7S1S1E7-F1
#
_cell.length_a   1.000
_cell.length_b   1.000
_cell.length_c   1.000
_cell.angle_alpha   90.00
_cell.angle_beta   90.00
_cell.angle_gamma   90.00
#
_symmetry.space_group_name_H-M   'P 1'
#
loop_
_entity.id
_entity.type
_entity.pdbx_description
1 polymer ?
#
loop_
_entity_poly.entity_id
_entity_poly.type
_entity_poly.pdbx_seq_one_letter_code
_entity_poly.pdbx_strand_id
1 'polypeptide(L)'
;RAHFHDFMLDVNRELHRIRSTSGGVADPLARVAESFLQASPLLCFDECHVLNVGDAMIMRAFFERLFAAGGTVVATSNLAPDKLYSSGINREVFQPFIDAVLRHCDAVHVDTSQDFRRTKSAELAAADAERGFFWPLGERASADLAKAMVLVRGCEEPPAACEIPVPMGRVLPCRRAWLGGGRAAEFSY
;
A
#
# COMPACT_ATOMS: atom_id res chain seq x y z
N ARG A 1 3.58 9.05 4.92
CA ARG A 1 3.20 7.61 4.92
C ARG A 1 2.85 7.25 3.49
N ALA A 2 3.52 6.26 2.93
CA ALA A 2 3.28 5.77 1.57
C ALA A 2 2.97 4.27 1.60
N HIS A 3 2.18 3.77 0.66
CA HIS A 3 2.09 2.33 0.43
C HIS A 3 3.41 1.84 -0.15
N PHE A 4 3.89 0.69 0.32
CA PHE A 4 5.20 0.17 -0.08
C PHE A 4 5.32 -0.07 -1.60
N HIS A 5 4.24 -0.52 -2.25
CA HIS A 5 4.22 -0.74 -3.69
C HIS A 5 4.38 0.55 -4.51
N ASP A 6 3.64 1.61 -4.15
CA ASP A 6 3.73 2.90 -4.83
C ASP A 6 5.13 3.50 -4.68
N PHE A 7 5.74 3.33 -3.50
CA PHE A 7 7.11 3.73 -3.25
C PHE A 7 8.11 3.02 -4.17
N MET A 8 7.96 1.70 -4.39
CA MET A 8 8.82 0.96 -5.32
C MET A 8 8.72 1.52 -6.75
N LEU A 9 7.51 1.87 -7.19
CA LEU A 9 7.29 2.49 -8.49
C LEU A 9 7.97 3.86 -8.59
N ASP A 10 7.93 4.65 -7.53
CA ASP A 10 8.59 5.96 -7.49
C ASP A 10 10.12 5.84 -7.51
N VAL A 11 10.71 4.88 -6.78
CA VAL A 11 12.15 4.59 -6.84
C VAL A 11 12.56 4.18 -8.25
N ASN A 12 11.82 3.28 -8.90
CA ASN A 12 12.09 2.86 -10.27
C ASN A 12 11.97 4.03 -11.27
N ARG A 13 10.96 4.88 -11.11
CA ARG A 13 10.76 6.06 -11.96
C ARG A 13 11.93 7.05 -11.83
N GLU A 14 12.35 7.33 -10.61
CA GLU A 14 13.44 8.26 -10.35
C GLU A 14 14.78 7.69 -10.83
N LEU A 15 15.02 6.40 -10.61
CA LEU A 15 16.19 5.70 -11.14
C LEU A 15 16.27 5.77 -12.66
N HIS A 16 15.14 5.54 -13.36
CA HIS A 16 15.05 5.66 -14.80
C HIS A 16 15.33 7.11 -15.23
N ARG A 17 14.72 8.09 -14.58
CA ARG A 17 14.93 9.52 -14.87
C ARG A 17 16.41 9.88 -14.81
N ILE A 18 17.09 9.55 -13.72
CA ILE A 18 18.53 9.84 -13.51
C ILE A 18 19.37 9.18 -14.61
N ARG A 19 19.11 7.90 -14.93
CA ARG A 19 19.83 7.19 -15.99
C ARG A 19 19.61 7.80 -17.37
N SER A 20 18.43 8.32 -17.67
CA SER A 20 18.11 8.96 -18.95
C SER A 20 18.68 10.36 -19.09
N THR A 21 18.73 11.14 -18.01
CA THR A 21 19.16 12.55 -18.06
C THR A 21 20.65 12.76 -17.85
N SER A 22 21.31 11.83 -17.15
CA SER A 22 22.68 12.00 -16.68
C SER A 22 23.53 10.88 -17.27
N GLY A 23 24.22 11.18 -18.38
CA GLY A 23 25.02 10.23 -19.17
C GLY A 23 26.16 9.57 -18.38
N GLY A 24 25.84 8.58 -17.56
CA GLY A 24 26.78 7.79 -16.77
C GLY A 24 27.00 8.31 -15.35
N VAL A 25 25.95 8.40 -14.52
CA VAL A 25 26.13 8.52 -13.07
C VAL A 25 26.72 7.22 -12.52
N ALA A 26 27.82 7.30 -11.77
CA ALA A 26 28.53 6.14 -11.24
C ALA A 26 27.68 5.30 -10.29
N ASP A 27 26.90 5.95 -9.40
CA ASP A 27 25.90 5.29 -8.56
C ASP A 27 24.55 6.04 -8.62
N PRO A 28 23.67 5.69 -9.58
CA PRO A 28 22.37 6.32 -9.71
C PRO A 28 21.48 6.11 -8.47
N LEU A 29 21.60 4.94 -7.81
CA LEU A 29 20.76 4.62 -6.66
C LEU A 29 21.14 5.44 -5.42
N ALA A 30 22.42 5.77 -5.25
CA ALA A 30 22.85 6.67 -4.18
C ALA A 30 22.20 8.06 -4.35
N ARG A 31 22.15 8.56 -5.59
CA ARG A 31 21.46 9.81 -5.93
C ARG A 31 19.95 9.75 -5.71
N VAL A 32 19.31 8.60 -5.99
CA VAL A 32 17.89 8.39 -5.64
C VAL A 32 17.73 8.46 -4.12
N ALA A 33 18.53 7.71 -3.35
CA ALA A 33 18.44 7.71 -1.88
C ALA A 33 18.63 9.12 -1.29
N GLU A 34 19.64 9.87 -1.76
CA GLU A 34 19.85 11.27 -1.36
C GLU A 34 18.64 12.16 -1.67
N SER A 35 18.04 12.02 -2.86
CA SER A 35 16.84 12.78 -3.24
C SER A 35 15.66 12.50 -2.30
N PHE A 36 15.44 11.23 -1.95
CA PHE A 36 14.40 10.85 -0.99
C PHE A 36 14.70 11.38 0.42
N LEU A 37 15.96 11.34 0.87
CA LEU A 37 16.35 11.83 2.19
C LEU A 37 16.28 13.36 2.32
N GLN A 38 16.57 14.08 1.24
CA GLN A 38 16.36 15.53 1.18
C GLN A 38 14.88 15.89 1.32
N ALA A 39 13.99 15.08 0.76
CA ALA A 39 12.55 15.26 0.91
C ALA A 39 12.05 14.84 2.31
N SER A 40 12.54 13.72 2.83
CA SER A 40 12.24 13.25 4.19
C SER A 40 13.32 12.29 4.71
N PRO A 41 13.95 12.58 5.87
CA PRO A 41 14.90 11.66 6.50
C PRO A 41 14.21 10.43 7.14
N LEU A 42 12.89 10.51 7.36
CA LEU A 42 12.07 9.43 7.90
C LEU A 42 11.10 8.91 6.83
N LEU A 43 11.19 7.63 6.51
CA LEU A 43 10.30 6.95 5.58
C LEU A 43 9.36 6.01 6.34
N CYS A 44 8.05 6.28 6.25
CA CYS A 44 7.02 5.46 6.87
C CYS A 44 6.23 4.69 5.81
N PHE A 45 6.37 3.37 5.81
CA PHE A 45 5.68 2.44 4.90
C PHE A 45 4.54 1.72 5.57
N ASP A 46 3.39 1.73 4.89
CA ASP A 46 2.26 0.87 5.25
C ASP A 46 2.27 -0.41 4.41
N GLU A 47 1.80 -1.50 5.01
CA GLU A 47 1.58 -2.79 4.32
C GLU A 47 2.79 -3.31 3.50
N CYS A 48 3.97 -3.35 4.12
CA CYS A 48 5.19 -3.84 3.47
C CYS A 48 5.04 -5.32 3.08
N HIS A 49 4.90 -5.57 1.78
CA HIS A 49 4.91 -6.89 1.16
C HIS A 49 5.56 -6.80 -0.22
N VAL A 50 6.38 -7.79 -0.59
CA VAL A 50 7.10 -7.80 -1.88
C VAL A 50 6.56 -8.94 -2.73
N LEU A 51 6.15 -8.65 -3.96
CA LEU A 51 5.58 -9.65 -4.88
C LEU A 51 6.50 -9.97 -6.06
N ASN A 52 7.46 -9.11 -6.39
CA ASN A 52 8.27 -9.22 -7.61
C ASN A 52 9.78 -9.28 -7.31
N VAL A 53 10.49 -10.22 -7.96
CA VAL A 53 11.94 -10.43 -7.81
C VAL A 53 12.78 -9.34 -8.49
N GLY A 54 12.24 -8.67 -9.52
CA GLY A 54 12.96 -7.60 -10.22
C GLY A 54 13.17 -6.38 -9.31
N ASP A 55 12.14 -6.03 -8.55
CA ASP A 55 12.18 -4.92 -7.61
C ASP A 55 13.08 -5.24 -6.40
N ALA A 56 13.11 -6.50 -5.97
CA ALA A 56 13.92 -6.98 -4.86
C ALA A 56 15.40 -6.59 -4.94
N MET A 57 16.04 -6.70 -6.11
CA MET A 57 17.46 -6.34 -6.28
C MET A 57 17.69 -4.83 -6.16
N ILE A 58 16.79 -4.03 -6.75
CA ILE A 58 16.85 -2.57 -6.68
C ILE A 58 16.61 -2.11 -5.25
N MET A 59 15.63 -2.73 -4.57
CA MET A 59 15.26 -2.42 -3.19
C MET A 59 16.41 -2.68 -2.23
N ARG A 60 17.08 -3.84 -2.34
CA ARG A 60 18.30 -4.11 -1.58
C ARG A 60 19.31 -2.98 -1.73
N ALA A 61 19.69 -2.68 -2.97
CA ALA A 61 20.73 -1.70 -3.25
C ALA A 61 20.32 -0.29 -2.78
N PHE A 62 19.05 0.08 -2.95
CA PHE A 62 18.49 1.33 -2.48
C PHE A 62 18.54 1.45 -0.94
N PHE A 63 18.02 0.46 -0.22
CA PHE A 63 17.96 0.51 1.25
C PHE A 63 19.35 0.48 1.89
N GLU A 64 20.31 -0.27 1.33
CA GLU A 64 21.71 -0.23 1.78
C GLU A 64 22.27 1.21 1.74
N ARG A 65 22.00 1.96 0.66
CA ARG A 65 22.44 3.35 0.49
C ARG A 65 21.66 4.32 1.37
N LEU A 66 20.35 4.09 1.50
CA LEU A 66 19.47 4.85 2.38
C LEU A 66 19.96 4.79 3.83
N PHE A 67 20.23 3.59 4.34
CA PHE A 67 20.74 3.40 5.71
C PHE A 67 22.15 3.95 5.87
N ALA A 68 23.03 3.77 4.89
CA ALA A 68 24.38 4.34 4.91
C ALA A 68 24.37 5.88 4.95
N ALA A 69 23.35 6.50 4.35
CA ALA A 69 23.15 7.95 4.36
C ALA A 69 22.35 8.46 5.59
N GLY A 70 22.05 7.60 6.57
CA GLY A 70 21.38 7.97 7.82
C GLY A 70 19.85 8.00 7.76
N GLY A 71 19.24 7.42 6.72
CA GLY A 71 17.80 7.30 6.60
C GLY A 71 17.18 6.42 7.67
N THR A 72 16.05 6.86 8.22
CA THR A 72 15.25 6.09 9.18
C THR A 72 14.01 5.52 8.51
N VAL A 73 13.70 4.25 8.79
CA VAL A 73 12.55 3.55 8.19
C VAL A 73 11.64 3.03 9.29
N VAL A 74 10.34 3.28 9.14
CA VAL A 74 9.28 2.64 9.94
C VAL A 74 8.36 1.93 8.96
N ALA A 75 8.12 0.64 9.17
CA ALA A 75 7.27 -0.15 8.30
C ALA A 75 6.33 -1.05 9.09
N THR A 76 5.10 -1.22 8.60
CA THR A 76 4.16 -2.22 9.10
C THR A 76 4.01 -3.35 8.09
N SER A 77 3.97 -4.60 8.55
CA SER A 77 3.72 -5.76 7.69
C SER A 77 2.85 -6.79 8.41
N ASN A 78 2.06 -7.52 7.62
CA ASN A 78 1.31 -8.70 8.09
C ASN A 78 2.18 -9.97 8.08
N LEU A 79 3.39 -9.89 7.54
CA LEU A 79 4.36 -10.98 7.48
C LEU A 79 5.58 -10.59 8.31
N ALA A 80 6.17 -11.57 8.99
CA ALA A 80 7.48 -11.38 9.61
C ALA A 80 8.54 -11.05 8.54
N PRO A 81 9.63 -10.33 8.88
CA PRO A 81 10.64 -9.91 7.90
C PRO A 81 11.21 -11.06 7.05
N ASP A 82 11.44 -12.23 7.66
CA ASP A 82 11.91 -13.45 7.00
C ASP A 82 10.91 -14.05 5.99
N LYS A 83 9.63 -13.69 6.14
CA LYS A 83 8.50 -14.16 5.33
C LYS A 83 8.04 -13.16 4.27
N LEU A 84 8.64 -11.97 4.19
CA LEU A 84 8.26 -10.91 3.23
C LEU A 84 8.27 -11.36 1.76
N TYR A 85 8.99 -12.46 1.44
CA TYR A 85 9.07 -13.04 0.11
C TYR A 85 9.05 -14.57 0.14
N SER A 86 8.08 -15.15 0.85
CA SER A 86 7.99 -16.61 1.05
C SER A 86 7.66 -17.39 -0.23
N SER A 87 6.86 -16.80 -1.13
CA SER A 87 6.26 -17.46 -2.30
C SER A 87 6.89 -17.05 -3.64
N GLY A 88 8.00 -16.30 -3.59
CA GLY A 88 8.60 -15.69 -4.75
C GLY A 88 9.57 -16.59 -5.51
N ILE A 89 9.67 -16.36 -6.82
CA ILE A 89 10.66 -17.01 -7.68
C ILE A 89 12.07 -16.53 -7.26
N ASN A 90 13.07 -17.42 -7.23
CA ASN A 90 14.46 -17.12 -6.86
C ASN A 90 14.61 -16.36 -5.52
N ARG A 91 13.97 -16.88 -4.46
CA ARG A 91 14.00 -16.28 -3.10
C ARG A 91 15.42 -15.98 -2.60
N GLU A 92 16.42 -16.77 -2.98
CA GLU A 92 17.82 -16.52 -2.61
C GLU A 92 18.34 -15.14 -3.06
N VAL A 93 17.81 -14.59 -4.16
CA VAL A 93 18.16 -13.24 -4.63
C VAL A 93 17.60 -12.16 -3.72
N PHE A 94 16.50 -12.44 -3.00
CA PHE A 94 15.89 -11.52 -2.06
C PHE A 94 16.44 -11.64 -0.63
N GLN A 95 17.08 -12.77 -0.29
CA GLN A 95 17.66 -12.96 1.04
C GLN A 95 18.55 -11.80 1.50
N PRO A 96 19.43 -11.22 0.66
CA PRO A 96 20.26 -10.09 1.07
C PRO A 96 19.46 -8.82 1.42
N PHE A 97 18.26 -8.62 0.85
CA PHE A 97 17.37 -7.53 1.27
C PHE A 97 16.81 -7.79 2.67
N ILE A 98 16.35 -9.01 2.93
CA ILE A 98 15.89 -9.42 4.27
C ILE A 98 17.01 -9.21 5.29
N ASP A 99 18.23 -9.61 4.96
CA ASP A 99 19.39 -9.44 5.83
C ASP A 99 19.71 -7.96 6.10
N ALA A 100 19.56 -7.09 5.10
CA ALA A 100 19.73 -5.64 5.28
C ALA A 100 18.64 -5.06 6.20
N VAL A 101 17.38 -5.47 6.01
CA VAL A 101 16.27 -5.04 6.89
C VAL A 101 16.51 -5.52 8.32
N LEU A 102 16.85 -6.79 8.53
CA LEU A 102 17.11 -7.35 9.87
C LEU A 102 18.35 -6.75 10.53
N ARG A 103 19.32 -6.24 9.76
CA ARG A 103 20.52 -5.58 10.29
C ARG A 103 20.26 -4.14 10.73
N HIS A 104 19.38 -3.44 10.04
CA HIS A 104 19.17 -1.99 10.23
C HIS A 104 17.85 -1.65 10.93
N CYS A 105 16.92 -2.59 11.05
CA CYS A 105 15.61 -2.36 11.65
C CYS A 105 15.35 -3.35 12.79
N ASP A 106 14.73 -2.85 13.86
CA ASP A 106 14.19 -3.69 14.92
C ASP A 106 12.81 -4.24 14.54
N ALA A 107 12.67 -5.57 14.57
CA ALA A 107 11.41 -6.23 14.30
C ALA A 107 10.53 -6.28 15.57
N VAL A 108 9.49 -5.46 15.60
CA VAL A 108 8.49 -5.47 16.70
C VAL A 108 7.29 -6.30 16.27
N HIS A 109 7.09 -7.44 16.94
CA HIS A 109 5.89 -8.25 16.74
C HIS A 109 4.73 -7.66 17.53
N VAL A 110 3.67 -7.27 16.83
CA VAL A 110 2.45 -6.76 17.45
C VAL A 110 1.46 -7.91 17.57
N ASP A 111 1.48 -8.60 18.71
CA ASP A 111 0.47 -9.60 19.05
C ASP A 111 -0.71 -8.89 19.71
N THR A 112 -1.85 -8.91 19.03
CA THR A 112 -3.11 -8.41 19.57
C THR A 112 -4.18 -9.46 19.40
N SER A 113 -4.69 -9.95 20.52
CA SER A 113 -5.85 -10.86 20.58
C SER A 113 -7.14 -10.19 20.09
N GLN A 114 -7.15 -8.86 20.01
CA GLN A 114 -8.29 -8.06 19.59
C GLN A 114 -8.05 -7.52 18.17
N ASP A 115 -8.90 -7.91 17.23
CA ASP A 115 -8.97 -7.23 15.95
C ASP A 115 -9.71 -5.90 16.14
N PHE A 116 -8.99 -4.79 16.25
CA PHE A 116 -9.58 -3.46 16.42
C PHE A 116 -10.51 -3.05 15.27
N ARG A 117 -10.42 -3.69 14.09
CA ARG A 117 -11.41 -3.50 13.02
C ARG A 117 -12.79 -3.97 13.50
N ARG A 118 -12.85 -5.10 14.22
CA ARG A 118 -14.08 -5.66 14.76
C ARG A 118 -14.68 -4.84 15.89
N THR A 119 -13.88 -4.09 16.66
CA THR A 119 -14.42 -3.19 17.69
C THR A 119 -15.25 -2.08 17.05
N LYS A 120 -14.77 -1.50 15.94
CA LYS A 120 -15.54 -0.53 15.15
C LYS A 120 -16.72 -1.22 14.45
N SER A 121 -16.52 -2.42 13.91
CA SER A 121 -17.62 -3.22 13.36
C SER A 121 -18.68 -3.60 14.39
N ALA A 122 -18.36 -3.73 15.69
CA ALA A 122 -19.31 -4.05 16.74
C ALA A 122 -20.23 -2.86 17.10
N GLU A 123 -19.69 -1.64 17.10
CA GLU A 123 -20.50 -0.40 17.15
C GLU A 123 -21.44 -0.30 15.94
N LEU A 124 -20.97 -0.76 14.76
CA LEU A 124 -21.77 -0.87 13.53
C LEU A 124 -22.70 -2.09 13.48
N ALA A 125 -22.39 -3.17 14.20
CA ALA A 125 -23.17 -4.41 14.26
C ALA A 125 -24.45 -4.22 15.08
N ALA A 126 -24.46 -3.26 16.01
CA ALA A 126 -25.67 -2.78 16.66
C ALA A 126 -26.69 -2.17 15.66
N ALA A 127 -26.29 -1.91 14.42
CA ALA A 127 -27.10 -1.28 13.38
C ALA A 127 -27.29 -2.15 12.10
N ASP A 128 -27.35 -3.49 12.25
CA ASP A 128 -27.67 -4.46 11.17
C ASP A 128 -26.66 -4.51 9.99
N ALA A 129 -25.53 -3.82 10.06
CA ALA A 129 -24.54 -3.70 8.99
C ALA A 129 -23.47 -4.81 8.96
N GLU A 130 -23.67 -5.90 9.71
CA GLU A 130 -22.71 -7.01 9.80
C GLU A 130 -22.72 -7.94 8.57
N ARG A 131 -23.63 -7.72 7.61
CA ARG A 131 -23.69 -8.49 6.36
C ARG A 131 -22.51 -8.12 5.45
N GLY A 132 -21.39 -8.81 5.61
CA GLY A 132 -20.22 -8.68 4.73
C GLY A 132 -20.46 -9.13 3.28
N PHE A 133 -21.58 -9.80 3.00
CA PHE A 133 -22.03 -10.15 1.66
C PHE A 133 -23.56 -9.99 1.55
N PHE A 134 -24.03 -9.57 0.38
CA PHE A 134 -25.46 -9.42 0.07
C PHE A 134 -25.84 -10.42 -1.02
N TRP A 135 -26.83 -11.26 -0.72
CA TRP A 135 -27.32 -12.30 -1.61
C TRP A 135 -28.83 -12.53 -1.38
N PRO A 136 -29.61 -12.92 -2.40
CA PRO A 136 -29.26 -13.01 -3.83
C PRO A 136 -29.10 -11.64 -4.48
N LEU A 137 -28.44 -11.60 -5.64
CA LEU A 137 -28.30 -10.38 -6.44
C LEU A 137 -29.69 -9.88 -6.84
N GLY A 138 -29.96 -8.59 -6.60
CA GLY A 138 -31.23 -7.96 -6.91
C GLY A 138 -31.37 -6.60 -6.22
N GLU A 139 -32.46 -5.89 -6.49
CA GLU A 139 -32.67 -4.52 -5.99
C GLU A 139 -32.60 -4.42 -4.46
N ARG A 140 -33.10 -5.45 -3.76
CA ARG A 140 -33.01 -5.52 -2.30
C ARG A 140 -31.56 -5.54 -1.80
N ALA A 141 -30.72 -6.38 -2.40
CA ALA A 141 -29.31 -6.48 -2.04
C ALA A 141 -28.56 -5.17 -2.33
N SER A 142 -28.86 -4.50 -3.46
CA SER A 142 -28.28 -3.19 -3.79
C SER A 142 -28.72 -2.09 -2.80
N ALA A 143 -29.99 -2.11 -2.38
CA ALA A 143 -30.50 -1.16 -1.39
C ALA A 143 -29.88 -1.37 -0.01
N ASP A 144 -29.74 -2.62 0.42
CA ASP A 144 -29.14 -2.97 1.71
C ASP A 144 -27.62 -2.64 1.73
N LEU A 145 -26.91 -2.90 0.62
CA LEU A 145 -25.51 -2.48 0.45
C LEU A 145 -25.36 -0.95 0.53
N ALA A 146 -26.23 -0.20 -0.15
CA ALA A 146 -26.17 1.26 -0.13
C ALA A 146 -26.35 1.83 1.29
N LYS A 147 -27.27 1.26 2.08
CA LYS A 147 -27.47 1.63 3.49
C LYS A 147 -26.26 1.30 4.35
N ALA A 148 -25.70 0.10 4.20
CA ALA A 148 -24.51 -0.31 4.94
C ALA A 148 -23.30 0.58 4.62
N MET A 149 -23.12 0.99 3.36
CA MET A 149 -22.04 1.89 2.95
C MET A 149 -22.16 3.28 3.58
N VAL A 150 -23.38 3.84 3.70
CA VAL A 150 -23.61 5.11 4.42
C VAL A 150 -23.20 4.98 5.88
N LEU A 151 -23.63 3.90 6.56
CA LEU A 151 -23.34 3.67 7.97
C LEU A 151 -21.84 3.47 8.25
N VAL A 152 -21.16 2.65 7.46
CA VAL A 152 -19.71 2.36 7.62
C VAL A 152 -18.85 3.60 7.43
N ARG A 153 -19.30 4.54 6.59
CA ARG A 153 -18.49 5.67 6.12
C ARG A 153 -18.83 6.98 6.79
N GLY A 154 -20.01 7.10 7.40
CA GLY A 154 -20.47 8.32 8.03
C GLY A 154 -20.66 9.47 7.03
N CYS A 155 -20.93 9.14 5.76
CA CYS A 155 -21.14 10.12 4.71
C CYS A 155 -22.64 10.25 4.45
N GLU A 156 -23.21 11.41 4.79
CA GLU A 156 -24.61 11.74 4.51
C GLU A 156 -24.84 12.10 3.04
N GLU A 157 -23.79 12.47 2.32
CA GLU A 157 -23.89 12.82 0.90
C GLU A 157 -24.29 11.60 0.06
N PRO A 158 -25.32 11.73 -0.79
CA PRO A 158 -25.77 10.64 -1.64
C PRO A 158 -24.68 10.30 -2.67
N PRO A 159 -24.40 9.02 -2.92
CA PRO A 159 -23.38 8.63 -3.88
C PRO A 159 -23.80 8.99 -5.30
N ALA A 160 -22.86 9.56 -6.06
CA ALA A 160 -23.09 10.02 -7.43
C ALA A 160 -22.30 9.18 -8.44
N ALA A 161 -22.78 9.14 -9.68
CA ALA A 161 -21.99 8.59 -10.78
C ALA A 161 -20.74 9.46 -10.99
N CYS A 162 -19.58 8.84 -11.18
CA CYS A 162 -18.34 9.57 -11.43
C CYS A 162 -17.36 8.75 -12.26
N GLU A 163 -16.34 9.44 -12.76
CA GLU A 163 -15.20 8.85 -13.44
C GLU A 163 -14.00 8.84 -12.49
N ILE A 164 -13.46 7.66 -12.19
CA ILE A 164 -12.29 7.52 -11.34
C ILE A 164 -11.04 7.37 -12.22
N PRO A 165 -10.10 8.32 -12.19
CA PRO A 165 -8.82 8.16 -12.87
C PRO A 165 -8.01 7.09 -12.16
N VAL A 166 -7.45 6.16 -12.92
CA VAL A 166 -6.54 5.14 -12.41
C VAL A 166 -5.16 5.30 -13.08
N PRO A 167 -4.09 4.74 -12.48
CA PRO A 167 -2.75 4.83 -13.06
C PRO A 167 -2.70 4.41 -14.54
N MET A 168 -1.74 4.97 -15.28
CA MET A 168 -1.55 4.76 -16.73
C MET A 168 -2.64 5.38 -17.63
N GLY A 169 -3.29 6.46 -17.18
CA GLY A 169 -4.19 7.28 -18.02
C GLY A 169 -5.56 6.67 -18.30
N ARG A 170 -5.91 5.59 -17.59
CA ARG A 170 -7.20 4.93 -17.70
C ARG A 170 -8.24 5.62 -16.81
N VAL A 171 -9.51 5.53 -17.22
CA VAL A 171 -10.65 6.04 -16.46
C VAL A 171 -11.64 4.91 -16.23
N LEU A 172 -12.12 4.75 -15.00
CA LEU A 172 -13.14 3.78 -14.63
C LEU A 172 -14.49 4.48 -14.41
N PRO A 173 -15.52 4.20 -15.23
CA PRO A 173 -16.86 4.69 -14.98
C PRO A 173 -17.44 3.96 -13.76
N CYS A 174 -17.88 4.75 -12.78
CA CYS A 174 -18.49 4.25 -11.54
C CYS A 174 -19.95 4.64 -11.51
N ARG A 175 -20.84 3.68 -11.26
CA ARG A 175 -22.28 3.91 -11.20
C ARG A 175 -22.65 4.79 -10.00
N ARG A 176 -21.97 4.54 -8.88
CA ARG A 176 -22.15 5.25 -7.60
C ARG A 176 -20.81 5.34 -6.89
N ALA A 177 -20.42 6.51 -6.42
CA ALA A 177 -19.22 6.70 -5.64
C ALA A 177 -19.50 7.53 -4.38
N TRP A 178 -18.92 7.09 -3.27
CA TRP A 178 -18.91 7.79 -1.99
C TRP A 178 -17.53 8.41 -1.83
N LEU A 179 -17.44 9.73 -2.05
CA LEU A 179 -16.17 10.47 -2.08
C LEU A 179 -15.89 11.21 -0.76
N GLY A 180 -16.91 11.49 0.06
CA GLY A 180 -16.76 11.98 1.43
C GLY A 180 -16.58 10.84 2.44
N GLY A 181 -15.65 10.99 3.39
CA GLY A 181 -15.44 10.02 4.48
C GLY A 181 -15.02 8.62 4.00
N GLY A 182 -13.71 8.41 3.75
CA GLY A 182 -13.20 7.21 3.06
C GLY A 182 -13.70 7.13 1.60
N ARG A 183 -13.01 6.40 0.71
CA ARG A 183 -13.40 6.28 -0.72
C ARG A 183 -13.99 4.92 -1.06
N ALA A 184 -15.13 4.88 -1.76
CA ALA A 184 -15.76 3.64 -2.21
C ALA A 184 -16.54 3.89 -3.51
N ALA A 185 -16.66 2.86 -4.35
CA ALA A 185 -17.37 2.94 -5.61
C ALA A 185 -18.07 1.61 -5.95
N GLU A 186 -19.25 1.71 -6.53
CA GLU A 186 -19.99 0.61 -7.14
C GLU A 186 -19.65 0.57 -8.63
N PHE A 187 -19.08 -0.55 -9.05
CA PHE A 187 -18.77 -0.85 -10.45
C PHE A 187 -19.82 -1.80 -11.02
N SER A 188 -20.12 -1.65 -12.30
CA SER A 188 -20.93 -2.60 -13.07
C SER A 188 -20.01 -3.23 -14.11
N TYR A 189 -19.99 -4.56 -14.19
CA TYR A 189 -19.33 -5.30 -15.27
C TYR A 189 -20.31 -5.50 -16.43
#